data_AF-A0A3D6BQB6-F1
#
_entry.id   AF-A0A3D6BQB6-F1
#
_cell.length_a   1.000
_cell.length_b   1.000
_cell.length_c   1.000
_cell.angle_alpha   90.00
_cell.angle_beta   90.00
_cell.angle_gamma   90.00
#
_symmetry.space_group_name_H-M   'P 1'
#
loop_
_entity.id
_entity.type
_entity.pdbx_description
1 polymer ?
#
loop_
_entity_poly.entity_id
_entity_poly.type
_entity_poly.pdbx_seq_one_letter_code
_entity_poly.pdbx_strand_id
1 'polypeptide(L)'
;IDAFIMWIINVTWSIPTLLLVIAITLALGKGFWQVFIAVGLTMWVEVARVVRGQIISVKEMQYVTAARALGFNDFRIITKHILPNIMAPVIV
;
A
#
# COMPACT_ATOMS: atom_id res chain seq x y z
N ILE A 1 11.49 10.06 -3.73
CA ILE A 1 10.03 9.73 -3.78
C ILE A 1 9.71 8.57 -2.84
N ASP A 2 10.31 7.38 -2.99
CA ASP A 2 10.07 6.24 -2.07
C ASP A 2 10.31 6.62 -0.59
N ALA A 3 11.45 7.25 -0.27
CA ALA A 3 11.74 7.69 1.10
C ALA A 3 10.70 8.67 1.66
N PHE A 4 10.12 9.53 0.83
CA PHE A 4 9.09 10.48 1.23
C PHE A 4 7.75 9.77 1.50
N ILE A 5 7.36 8.83 0.64
CA ILE A 5 6.17 7.99 0.83
C ILE A 5 6.32 7.15 2.11
N MET A 6 7.49 6.55 2.30
CA MET A 6 7.80 5.79 3.50
C MET A 6 7.78 6.65 4.76
N TRP A 7 8.23 7.90 4.68
CA TRP A 7 8.12 8.83 5.79
C TRP A 7 6.65 9.12 6.13
N ILE A 8 5.77 9.38 5.15
CA ILE A 8 4.32 9.58 5.39
C ILE A 8 3.69 8.34 6.04
N ILE A 9 4.00 7.15 5.52
CA ILE A 9 3.54 5.87 6.06
C ILE A 9 3.98 5.71 7.52
N ASN A 10 5.25 5.99 7.81
CA ASN A 10 5.82 5.85 9.16
C ASN A 10 5.21 6.88 10.14
N VAL A 11 5.02 8.12 9.72
CA VAL A 11 4.36 9.15 10.53
C VAL A 11 2.94 8.74 10.85
N THR A 12 2.18 8.28 9.86
CA THR A 12 0.79 7.84 10.07
C THR A 12 0.71 6.63 10.98
N TRP A 13 1.63 5.66 10.82
CA TRP A 13 1.65 4.44 11.62
C TRP A 13 2.20 4.63 13.04
N SER A 14 2.92 5.72 13.31
CA SER A 14 3.38 6.06 14.66
C SER A 14 2.22 6.40 15.61
N ILE A 15 1.07 6.77 15.05
CA ILE A 15 -0.15 7.09 15.80
C ILE A 15 -1.00 5.81 15.90
N PRO A 16 -1.43 5.40 17.11
CA PRO A 16 -2.37 4.31 17.28
C PRO A 16 -3.63 4.51 16.42
N THR A 17 -3.99 3.51 15.61
CA THR A 17 -5.07 3.60 14.61
C THR A 17 -6.38 4.11 15.20
N LEU A 18 -6.76 3.63 16.38
CA LEU A 18 -7.99 4.08 17.07
C LEU A 18 -7.97 5.57 17.40
N LEU A 19 -6.82 6.11 17.83
CA LEU A 19 -6.70 7.53 18.13
C LEU A 19 -6.84 8.37 16.86
N LEU A 20 -6.24 7.92 15.75
CA LEU A 20 -6.36 8.60 14.47
C LEU A 20 -7.79 8.58 13.93
N VAL A 21 -8.50 7.44 14.05
CA VAL A 21 -9.91 7.34 13.67
C VAL A 21 -10.79 8.28 14.51
N ILE A 22 -10.58 8.33 15.83
CA ILE A 22 -11.33 9.24 16.71
C ILE A 22 -11.03 10.70 16.35
N ALA A 23 -9.76 11.05 16.12
CA ALA A 23 -9.38 12.41 15.74
C ALA A 23 -10.04 12.85 14.42
N ILE A 24 -10.01 12.00 13.40
CA ILE A 24 -10.62 12.29 12.08
C ILE A 24 -12.14 12.40 12.20
N THR A 25 -12.80 11.48 12.92
CA THR A 25 -14.26 11.53 13.09
C THR A 25 -14.70 12.78 13.87
N LEU A 26 -13.96 13.18 14.91
CA LEU A 26 -14.25 14.43 15.63
C LEU A 26 -14.04 15.67 14.76
N ALA A 27 -13.00 15.68 13.92
CA ALA A 27 -12.72 16.79 13.00
C ALA A 27 -13.76 16.93 11.87
N LEU A 28 -14.25 15.81 11.34
CA LEU A 28 -15.27 15.77 10.27
C LEU A 28 -16.71 15.89 10.80
N GLY A 29 -16.91 15.83 12.11
CA GLY A 29 -18.21 15.88 12.77
C GLY A 29 -18.90 14.51 12.90
N LYS A 30 -20.12 14.52 13.45
CA LYS A 30 -20.86 13.29 13.75
C LYS A 30 -21.52 12.73 12.49
N GLY A 31 -21.43 11.41 12.32
CA GLY A 31 -22.21 10.67 11.35
C GLY A 31 -21.56 9.34 10.95
N PHE A 32 -22.36 8.45 10.37
CA PHE A 32 -21.93 7.14 9.92
C PHE A 32 -20.83 7.24 8.87
N TRP A 33 -20.99 8.13 7.88
CA TRP A 33 -20.05 8.31 6.77
C TRP A 33 -18.65 8.75 7.21
N GLN A 34 -18.55 9.59 8.25
CA GLN A 34 -17.29 10.06 8.78
C GLN A 34 -16.45 8.91 9.35
N VAL A 35 -17.11 7.89 9.93
CA VAL A 35 -16.42 6.69 10.40
C VAL A 35 -15.83 5.89 9.24
N PHE A 36 -16.57 5.69 8.14
CA PHE A 36 -16.03 5.01 6.95
C PHE A 36 -14.85 5.75 6.34
N ILE A 37 -14.93 7.08 6.26
CA ILE A 37 -13.82 7.90 5.76
C ILE A 37 -12.61 7.76 6.68
N ALA A 38 -12.80 7.86 8.00
CA ALA A 38 -11.72 7.73 8.96
C ALA A 38 -11.06 6.35 8.89
N VAL A 39 -11.85 5.27 8.88
CA VAL A 39 -11.33 3.91 8.77
C VAL A 39 -10.61 3.71 7.43
N GLY A 40 -11.22 4.09 6.30
CA GLY A 40 -10.61 3.96 4.98
C GLY A 40 -9.28 4.72 4.85
N LEU A 41 -9.19 5.92 5.42
CA LEU A 41 -7.97 6.74 5.43
C LEU A 41 -6.88 6.22 6.38
N THR A 42 -7.19 5.30 7.29
CA THR A 42 -6.18 4.72 8.19
C THR A 42 -5.69 3.35 7.72
N MET A 43 -6.54 2.56 7.07
CA MET A 43 -6.20 1.18 6.67
C MET A 43 -5.18 1.07 5.52
N TRP A 44 -5.10 2.07 4.63
CA TRP A 44 -4.21 2.00 3.46
C TRP A 44 -2.72 1.83 3.82
N VAL A 45 -2.29 2.32 4.99
CA VAL A 45 -0.90 2.31 5.45
C VAL A 45 -0.38 0.90 5.67
N GLU A 46 -1.24 0.00 6.16
CA GLU A 46 -0.92 -1.41 6.38
C GLU A 46 -0.78 -2.13 5.04
N VAL A 47 -1.79 -2.00 4.18
CA VAL A 47 -1.78 -2.57 2.83
C VAL A 47 -0.57 -2.10 2.02
N ALA A 48 -0.24 -0.80 2.06
CA ALA A 48 0.90 -0.23 1.35
C ALA A 48 2.23 -0.87 1.78
N ARG A 49 2.40 -1.15 3.08
CA ARG A 49 3.63 -1.78 3.59
C ARG A 49 3.73 -3.24 3.22
N VAL A 50 2.62 -3.98 3.31
CA VAL A 50 2.57 -5.38 2.87
C VAL A 50 2.90 -5.48 1.38
N VAL A 51 2.23 -4.69 0.55
CA VAL A 51 2.49 -4.62 -0.90
C VAL A 51 3.94 -4.25 -1.19
N ARG A 52 4.52 -3.25 -0.52
CA ARG A 52 5.93 -2.88 -0.69
C ARG A 52 6.88 -4.04 -0.37
N GLY A 53 6.64 -4.75 0.74
CA GLY A 53 7.43 -5.93 1.12
C GLY A 53 7.37 -7.03 0.06
N GLN A 54 6.17 -7.30 -0.47
CA GLN A 54 5.99 -8.30 -1.54
C GLN A 54 6.66 -7.88 -2.84
N ILE A 55 6.53 -6.62 -3.24
CA ILE A 55 7.17 -6.09 -4.46
C ILE A 55 8.69 -6.23 -4.39
N ILE A 56 9.31 -5.94 -3.24
CA ILE A 56 10.76 -6.08 -3.06
C ILE A 56 11.19 -7.53 -3.29
N SER A 57 10.47 -8.50 -2.71
CA SER A 57 10.74 -9.94 -2.89
C SER A 57 10.53 -10.39 -4.34
N VAL A 58 9.40 -10.02 -4.93
CA VAL A 58 9.02 -10.44 -6.29
C VAL A 58 9.93 -9.83 -7.36
N LYS A 59 10.40 -8.59 -7.15
CA LYS A 59 11.30 -7.90 -8.08
C LYS A 59 12.58 -8.69 -8.37
N GLU A 60 13.05 -9.51 -7.43
CA GLU A 60 14.28 -10.29 -7.53
C GLU A 60 14.07 -11.68 -8.14
N MET A 61 12.82 -12.05 -8.47
CA MET A 61 12.52 -13.35 -9.06
C MET A 61 12.97 -13.46 -10.52
N GLN A 62 13.38 -14.67 -10.92
CA GLN A 62 13.94 -14.95 -12.25
C GLN A 62 13.03 -14.53 -13.41
N TYR A 63 11.71 -14.67 -13.27
CA TYR A 63 10.78 -14.26 -14.33
C TYR A 63 10.75 -12.75 -14.56
N VAL A 64 11.00 -11.93 -13.52
CA VAL A 64 11.12 -10.48 -13.65
C VAL A 64 12.41 -10.13 -14.38
N THR A 65 13.52 -10.79 -14.04
CA THR A 65 14.81 -10.64 -14.72
C THR A 65 14.71 -11.04 -16.20
N ALA A 66 14.05 -12.16 -16.49
CA ALA A 66 13.79 -12.61 -17.87
C ALA A 66 12.91 -11.60 -18.64
N ALA A 67 11.84 -11.09 -18.02
CA ALA A 67 10.99 -10.07 -18.63
C ALA A 67 11.75 -8.78 -18.97
N ARG A 68 12.68 -8.33 -18.10
CA ARG A 68 13.58 -7.21 -18.40
C ARG A 68 14.54 -7.54 -19.54
N ALA A 69 15.13 -8.74 -19.57
CA ALA A 69 16.04 -9.17 -20.63
C ALA A 69 15.36 -9.24 -22.01
N LEU A 70 14.06 -9.53 -22.03
CA LEU A 70 13.21 -9.49 -23.23
C LEU A 70 12.79 -8.06 -23.64
N GLY A 71 13.24 -7.03 -22.92
CA GLY A 71 12.97 -5.62 -23.24
C GLY A 71 11.58 -5.13 -22.84
N PHE A 72 10.87 -5.81 -21.93
CA PHE A 72 9.58 -5.29 -21.44
C PHE A 72 9.80 -4.05 -20.56
N ASN A 73 8.95 -3.04 -20.74
CA ASN A 73 8.98 -1.84 -19.91
C ASN A 73 8.49 -2.14 -18.47
N ASP A 74 8.90 -1.29 -17.52
CA ASP A 74 8.55 -1.49 -16.11
C ASP A 74 7.04 -1.50 -15.87
N PHE A 75 6.26 -0.70 -16.60
CA PHE A 75 4.81 -0.68 -16.47
C PHE A 75 4.16 -2.03 -16.81
N ARG A 76 4.59 -2.66 -17.91
CA ARG A 76 4.13 -4.00 -18.31
C ARG A 76 4.58 -5.05 -17.30
N ILE A 77 5.81 -4.96 -16.79
CA ILE A 77 6.32 -5.88 -15.78
C ILE A 77 5.48 -5.78 -14.50
N ILE A 78 5.22 -4.56 -14.03
CA ILE A 78 4.43 -4.33 -12.82
C ILE A 78 3.01 -4.85 -13.01
N THR A 79 2.32 -4.45 -14.08
CA THR A 79 0.88 -4.76 -14.25
C THR A 79 0.60 -6.20 -14.68
N LYS A 80 1.47 -6.83 -15.49
CA LYS A 80 1.24 -8.19 -16.02
C LYS A 80 2.03 -9.29 -15.31
N HIS A 81 3.07 -8.96 -14.54
CA HIS A 81 3.90 -9.96 -13.88
C HIS A 81 3.92 -9.78 -12.35
N ILE A 82 4.17 -8.58 -11.83
CA ILE A 82 4.31 -8.39 -10.38
C ILE A 82 2.92 -8.36 -9.70
N LEU A 83 2.05 -7.45 -10.14
CA LEU A 83 0.77 -7.18 -9.49
C LEU A 83 -0.11 -8.44 -9.40
N PRO A 84 -0.29 -9.25 -10.47
CA PRO A 84 -1.06 -10.50 -10.38
C PRO A 84 -0.49 -11.52 -9.37
N ASN A 85 0.84 -11.55 -9.19
CA ASN A 85 1.48 -12.49 -8.27
C ASN A 85 1.39 -12.08 -6.80
N ILE A 86 1.19 -10.79 -6.51
CA ILE A 86 1.08 -10.27 -5.13
C ILE A 86 -0.36 -9.96 -4.73
N MET A 87 -1.36 -10.36 -5.53
CA MET A 87 -2.78 -10.09 -5.23
C MET A 87 -3.28 -10.82 -3.97
N ALA A 88 -2.67 -11.95 -3.61
CA ALA A 88 -3.11 -12.73 -2.44
C ALA A 88 -3.19 -11.88 -1.15
N PRO A 89 -2.13 -11.18 -0.71
CA PRO A 89 -2.21 -10.28 0.45
C PRO A 89 -2.96 -8.97 0.21
N VAL A 90 -3.44 -8.69 -1.01
CA VAL A 90 -4.25 -7.49 -1.32
C VAL A 90 -5.74 -7.81 -1.23
N ILE A 91 -6.13 -9.06 -1.49
CA ILE A 91 -7.53 -9.51 -1.53
C ILE A 91 -8.02 -10.00 -0.15
N VAL A 92 -7.10 -10.54 0.66
CA VAL A 92 -7.38 -11.03 2.02
C VAL A 92 -7.37 -9.86 3.01
#